data_AF-A0A7Y4X7Z9-F1
#
_entry.id   AF-A0A7Y4X7Z9-F1
#
_cell.length_a   1.000
_cell.length_b   1.000
_cell.length_c   1.000
_cell.angle_alpha   90.00
_cell.angle_beta   90.00
_cell.angle_gamma   90.00
#
_symmetry.space_group_name_H-M   'P 1'
#
loop_
_entity.id
_entity.type
_entity.pdbx_description
1 polymer ?
#
loop_
_entity_poly.entity_id
_entity_poly.type
_entity_poly.pdbx_seq_one_letter_code
_entity_poly.pdbx_strand_id
1 'polypeptide(L)'
;MLSFLSNFKHSQEMRESKDEILIGELVRAMSRLQAPAVGFYAGTGQQTIKFKPINDPVLNSVLLTVDRKTGGSALSQAVIGSKATVIIQAEVKNYLADPDDLIHMYKTDLANMFKIPMLGDTRLDHQLNSILATKKVLIDIDTYILKGEESANLTTQFLNGLLTELRQKLQPYKKG
;
A
#
# COMPACT_ATOMS: atom_id res chain seq x y z
N MET A 1 16.69 37.15 -6.82
CA MET A 1 15.36 36.53 -7.04
C MET A 1 15.37 35.42 -8.11
N LEU A 2 16.08 35.56 -9.24
CA LEU A 2 16.16 34.51 -10.28
C LEU A 2 16.78 33.17 -9.81
N SER A 3 17.78 33.20 -8.93
CA SER A 3 18.38 31.99 -8.33
C SER A 3 17.40 31.22 -7.42
N PHE A 4 16.49 31.92 -6.74
CA PHE A 4 15.51 31.30 -5.85
C PHE A 4 14.50 30.48 -6.67
N LEU A 5 13.95 31.06 -7.74
CA LEU A 5 13.04 30.34 -8.66
C LEU A 5 13.68 29.10 -9.30
N SER A 6 14.99 29.14 -9.61
CA SER A 6 15.73 27.98 -10.12
C SER A 6 15.87 26.86 -9.06
N ASN A 7 16.14 27.23 -7.81
CA ASN A 7 16.29 26.27 -6.72
C ASN A 7 14.94 25.60 -6.37
N PHE A 8 13.83 26.33 -6.48
CA PHE A 8 12.49 25.77 -6.26
C PHE A 8 12.11 24.74 -7.34
N LYS A 9 12.34 25.03 -8.62
CA LYS A 9 12.11 24.06 -9.71
C LYS A 9 12.95 22.79 -9.53
N HIS A 10 14.23 22.95 -9.21
CA HIS A 10 15.12 21.81 -8.97
C HIS A 10 14.69 20.96 -7.76
N SER A 11 14.23 21.59 -6.67
CA SER A 11 13.74 20.87 -5.50
C SER A 11 12.45 20.08 -5.76
N GLN A 12 11.60 20.59 -6.66
CA GLN A 12 10.37 19.92 -7.07
C GLN A 12 10.67 18.73 -7.98
N GLU A 13 11.54 18.90 -8.99
CA GLU A 13 11.98 17.82 -9.88
C GLU A 13 12.68 16.69 -9.12
N MET A 14 13.57 17.04 -8.17
CA MET A 14 14.20 16.08 -7.26
C MET A 14 13.16 15.31 -6.43
N ARG A 15 12.08 15.98 -6.02
CA ARG A 15 11.03 15.37 -5.20
C ARG A 15 10.23 14.35 -6.00
N GLU A 16 9.81 14.72 -7.21
CA GLU A 16 9.11 13.84 -8.15
C GLU A 16 9.99 12.64 -8.53
N SER A 17 11.29 12.86 -8.76
CA SER A 17 12.25 11.79 -9.04
C SER A 17 12.34 10.77 -7.89
N LYS A 18 12.31 11.21 -6.63
CA LYS A 18 12.32 10.30 -5.47
C LYS A 18 11.06 9.43 -5.40
N ASP A 19 9.91 9.96 -5.80
CA ASP A 19 8.66 9.19 -5.82
C ASP A 19 8.71 8.11 -6.90
N GLU A 20 9.21 8.44 -8.09
CA GLU A 20 9.40 7.47 -9.17
C GLU A 20 10.39 6.36 -8.79
N ILE A 21 11.50 6.72 -8.14
CA ILE A 21 12.49 5.73 -7.67
C ILE A 21 11.87 4.79 -6.64
N LEU A 22 11.15 5.35 -5.65
CA LEU A 22 10.47 4.54 -4.64
C LEU A 22 9.46 3.58 -5.27
N ILE A 23 8.67 4.06 -6.23
CA ILE A 23 7.68 3.27 -6.94
C ILE A 23 8.35 2.15 -7.74
N GLY A 24 9.46 2.44 -8.41
CA GLY A 24 10.29 1.44 -9.09
C GLY A 24 10.80 0.37 -8.13
N GLU A 25 11.31 0.75 -6.96
CA GLU A 25 11.78 -0.19 -5.93
C GLU A 25 10.64 -1.03 -5.33
N LEU A 26 9.46 -0.45 -5.12
CA LEU A 26 8.27 -1.19 -4.68
C LEU A 26 7.84 -2.24 -5.71
N VAL A 27 7.82 -1.88 -6.99
CA VAL A 27 7.50 -2.83 -8.08
C VAL A 27 8.54 -3.94 -8.16
N ARG A 28 9.82 -3.58 -8.10
CA ARG A 28 10.94 -4.53 -8.09
C ARG A 28 10.83 -5.50 -6.91
N ALA A 29 10.56 -5.00 -5.72
CA ALA A 29 10.43 -5.79 -4.51
C ALA A 29 9.22 -6.74 -4.56
N MET A 30 8.06 -6.27 -5.03
CA MET A 30 6.87 -7.11 -5.22
C MET A 30 7.08 -8.20 -6.28
N SER A 31 7.82 -7.89 -7.35
CA SER A 31 8.21 -8.88 -8.37
C SER A 31 9.07 -10.00 -7.77
N ARG A 32 10.02 -9.68 -6.88
CA ARG A 32 10.80 -10.68 -6.13
C ARG A 32 9.92 -11.57 -5.24
N LEU A 33 8.83 -11.02 -4.72
CA LEU A 33 7.82 -11.74 -3.92
C LEU A 33 6.79 -12.50 -4.76
N GLN A 34 7.05 -12.73 -6.05
CA GLN A 34 6.15 -13.44 -6.97
C GLN A 34 4.78 -12.75 -7.12
N ALA A 35 4.72 -11.43 -6.93
CA ALA A 35 3.51 -10.62 -7.11
C ALA A 35 3.78 -9.53 -8.17
N PRO A 36 3.72 -9.84 -9.47
CA PRO A 36 3.92 -8.86 -10.54
C PRO A 36 2.85 -7.76 -10.52
N ALA A 37 3.24 -6.57 -10.99
CA ALA A 37 2.33 -5.46 -11.21
C ALA A 37 1.41 -5.74 -12.41
N VAL A 38 0.12 -5.47 -12.25
CA VAL A 38 -0.92 -5.68 -13.27
C VAL A 38 -1.72 -4.42 -13.58
N GLY A 39 -1.46 -3.31 -12.89
CA GLY A 39 -2.10 -2.02 -13.17
C GLY A 39 -1.48 -0.88 -12.38
N PHE A 40 -1.50 0.31 -12.98
CA PHE A 40 -0.98 1.54 -12.40
C PHE A 40 -2.04 2.64 -12.49
N TYR A 41 -2.24 3.36 -11.41
CA TYR A 41 -3.15 4.50 -11.32
C TYR A 41 -2.40 5.65 -10.67
N ALA A 42 -2.17 6.73 -11.42
CA ALA A 42 -1.49 7.91 -10.95
C ALA A 42 -2.48 9.07 -10.81
N GLY A 43 -2.44 9.73 -9.65
CA GLY A 43 -3.15 10.98 -9.36
C GLY A 43 -2.20 12.01 -8.76
N THR A 44 -2.67 13.23 -8.56
CA THR A 44 -1.85 14.30 -7.99
C THR A 44 -1.47 13.99 -6.53
N GLY A 45 -0.20 13.65 -6.30
CA GLY A 45 0.34 13.32 -4.96
C GLY A 45 0.06 11.90 -4.47
N GLN A 46 -0.66 11.09 -5.26
CA GLN A 46 -1.02 9.71 -4.92
C GLN A 46 -0.73 8.78 -6.10
N GLN A 47 -0.01 7.70 -5.84
CA GLN A 47 0.24 6.65 -6.82
C GLN A 47 -0.24 5.31 -6.29
N THR A 48 -1.01 4.58 -7.08
CA THR A 48 -1.55 3.26 -6.71
C THR A 48 -1.14 2.23 -7.74
N ILE A 49 -0.66 1.09 -7.26
CA ILE A 49 -0.20 -0.03 -8.06
C ILE A 49 -0.98 -1.26 -7.63
N LYS A 50 -1.53 -1.98 -8.61
CA LYS A 50 -2.18 -3.26 -8.38
C LYS A 50 -1.21 -4.38 -8.70
N PHE A 51 -1.10 -5.34 -7.80
CA PHE A 51 -0.28 -6.54 -7.92
C PHE A 51 -1.14 -7.79 -7.87
N LYS A 52 -0.69 -8.83 -8.57
CA LYS A 52 -1.33 -10.15 -8.60
C LYS A 52 -0.36 -11.20 -8.06
N PRO A 53 -0.47 -11.61 -6.78
CA PRO A 53 0.32 -12.72 -6.25
C PRO A 53 0.11 -13.98 -7.08
N ILE A 54 1.21 -14.57 -7.56
CA ILE A 54 1.22 -15.83 -8.30
C ILE A 54 1.31 -16.97 -7.28
N ASN A 55 0.46 -17.99 -7.43
CA ASN A 55 0.44 -19.18 -6.57
C ASN A 55 0.23 -18.89 -5.07
N ASP A 56 -0.34 -17.74 -4.69
CA ASP A 56 -0.71 -17.48 -3.31
C ASP A 56 -2.05 -18.18 -2.98
N PRO A 57 -2.10 -19.08 -1.98
CA PRO A 57 -3.30 -19.84 -1.66
C PRO A 57 -4.41 -18.98 -1.01
N VAL A 58 -4.06 -17.80 -0.52
CA VAL A 58 -4.98 -16.92 0.22
C VAL A 58 -5.26 -15.66 -0.60
N LEU A 59 -4.21 -14.92 -0.97
CA LEU A 59 -4.33 -13.58 -1.55
C LEU A 59 -4.70 -13.65 -3.03
N ASN A 60 -5.84 -13.07 -3.39
CA ASN A 60 -6.26 -12.90 -4.78
C ASN A 60 -5.58 -11.68 -5.44
N SER A 61 -5.53 -10.53 -4.77
CA SER A 61 -4.88 -9.34 -5.31
C SER A 61 -4.35 -8.44 -4.19
N VAL A 62 -3.40 -7.56 -4.52
CA VAL A 62 -2.86 -6.58 -3.59
C VAL A 62 -2.84 -5.21 -4.26
N LEU A 63 -3.44 -4.20 -3.64
CA LEU A 63 -3.29 -2.81 -4.02
C LEU A 63 -2.30 -2.13 -3.07
N LEU A 64 -1.33 -1.45 -3.63
CA LEU A 64 -0.37 -0.65 -2.88
C LEU A 64 -0.48 0.81 -3.33
N THR A 65 -0.83 1.68 -2.41
CA THR A 65 -0.96 3.11 -2.63
C THR A 65 0.10 3.84 -1.83
N VAL A 66 0.86 4.70 -2.51
CA VAL A 66 1.79 5.65 -1.90
C VAL A 66 1.12 7.02 -1.96
N ASP A 67 0.85 7.58 -0.79
CA ASP A 67 0.32 8.92 -0.61
C ASP A 67 1.35 9.76 0.12
N ARG A 68 1.98 10.67 -0.61
CA ARG A 68 2.86 11.69 -0.05
C ARG A 68 1.96 12.87 0.25
N LYS A 69 1.51 13.04 1.50
CA LYS A 69 0.62 14.16 1.88
C LYS A 69 1.22 15.50 1.44
N THR A 70 0.81 15.99 0.27
CA THR A 70 1.16 17.31 -0.24
C THR A 70 0.22 18.32 0.37
N GLY A 71 0.41 18.71 1.63
CA GLY A 71 -0.50 19.70 2.23
C GLY A 71 -0.24 20.06 3.68
N GLY A 72 0.45 21.19 3.89
CA GLY A 72 0.41 21.90 5.17
C GLY A 72 1.56 22.90 5.32
N SER A 73 1.41 24.13 4.82
CA SER A 73 2.33 25.28 4.99
C SER A 73 3.81 25.10 4.58
N ALA A 74 4.45 26.19 4.17
CA ALA A 74 5.87 26.23 3.77
C ALA A 74 6.85 25.77 4.88
N LEU A 75 6.39 25.71 6.14
CA LEU A 75 7.17 25.27 7.29
C LEU A 75 7.18 23.74 7.47
N SER A 76 6.17 23.01 6.99
CA SER A 76 6.20 21.54 7.05
C SER A 76 6.92 20.89 5.86
N GLN A 77 7.07 21.62 4.74
CA GLN A 77 7.70 21.11 3.52
C GLN A 77 9.17 20.72 3.70
N ALA A 78 9.91 21.37 4.61
CA ALA A 78 11.32 21.09 4.85
C ALA A 78 11.58 19.85 5.73
N VAL A 79 10.59 19.41 6.52
CA VAL A 79 10.72 18.28 7.47
C VAL A 79 9.85 17.07 7.06
N ILE A 80 8.78 17.30 6.31
CA ILE A 80 7.85 16.26 5.81
C ILE A 80 8.20 15.80 4.39
N GLY A 81 9.16 16.46 3.72
CA GLY A 81 9.54 16.17 2.33
C GLY A 81 9.95 14.71 2.07
N SER A 82 10.46 13.98 3.07
CA SER A 82 10.85 12.57 2.92
C SER A 82 9.80 11.57 3.40
N LYS A 83 8.67 12.00 4.00
CA LYS A 83 7.70 11.07 4.59
C LYS A 83 6.57 10.76 3.61
N ALA A 84 6.21 9.48 3.52
CA ALA A 84 5.06 9.01 2.73
C ALA A 84 4.20 8.06 3.54
N THR A 85 2.92 8.03 3.24
CA THR A 85 1.99 7.01 3.75
C THR A 85 1.89 5.90 2.70
N VAL A 86 2.33 4.69 3.07
CA VAL A 86 2.06 3.49 2.30
C VAL A 86 0.78 2.87 2.83
N ILE A 87 -0.19 2.71 1.95
CA ILE A 87 -1.44 2.02 2.20
C ILE A 87 -1.38 0.73 1.39
N ILE A 88 -1.39 -0.40 2.07
CA ILE A 88 -1.45 -1.71 1.43
C ILE A 88 -2.81 -2.33 1.72
N GLN A 89 -3.46 -2.80 0.66
CA GLN A 89 -4.74 -3.48 0.72
C GLN A 89 -4.59 -4.84 0.07
N ALA A 90 -4.82 -5.90 0.82
CA ALA A 90 -4.83 -7.27 0.31
C ALA A 90 -6.27 -7.75 0.19
N GLU A 91 -6.58 -8.47 -0.88
CA GLU A 91 -7.90 -9.03 -1.17
C GLU A 91 -7.85 -10.56 -1.12
N VAL A 92 -8.80 -11.16 -0.43
CA VAL A 92 -9.21 -12.56 -0.63
C VAL A 92 -10.50 -12.57 -1.44
N LYS A 93 -10.57 -13.46 -2.43
CA LYS A 93 -11.80 -13.70 -3.18
C LYS A 93 -12.38 -15.07 -2.82
N ASN A 94 -13.64 -15.08 -2.46
CA ASN A 94 -14.45 -16.26 -2.16
C ASN A 94 -15.59 -16.35 -3.18
N TYR A 95 -15.75 -17.50 -3.83
CA TYR A 95 -16.92 -17.73 -4.66
C TYR A 95 -18.09 -18.03 -3.71
N LEU A 96 -19.01 -17.06 -3.58
CA LEU A 96 -20.23 -17.26 -2.82
C LEU A 96 -21.14 -18.20 -3.60
N ALA A 97 -21.40 -19.39 -3.05
CA ALA A 97 -22.33 -20.35 -3.62
C ALA A 97 -23.75 -20.14 -3.08
N ASP A 98 -23.89 -19.76 -1.79
CA ASP A 98 -25.18 -19.82 -1.10
C ASP A 98 -25.61 -18.49 -0.42
N PRO A 99 -26.92 -18.18 -0.40
CA PRO A 99 -27.46 -16.94 0.18
C PRO A 99 -27.36 -16.88 1.71
N ASP A 100 -27.31 -18.00 2.42
CA ASP A 100 -27.19 -18.02 3.89
C ASP A 100 -25.79 -17.58 4.36
N ASP A 101 -24.77 -17.85 3.55
CA ASP A 101 -23.39 -17.40 3.78
C ASP A 101 -23.27 -15.88 3.75
N LEU A 102 -24.06 -15.21 2.90
CA LEU A 102 -24.11 -13.75 2.82
C LEU A 102 -24.62 -13.13 4.13
N ILE A 103 -25.63 -13.74 4.75
CA ILE A 103 -26.26 -13.23 5.97
C ILE A 103 -25.30 -13.35 7.16
N HIS A 104 -24.55 -14.46 7.26
CA HIS A 104 -23.57 -14.67 8.32
C HIS A 104 -22.36 -13.74 8.20
N MET A 105 -21.89 -13.47 6.97
CA MET A 105 -20.83 -12.49 6.72
C MET A 105 -21.29 -11.08 7.14
N TYR A 106 -22.46 -10.66 6.67
CA TYR A 106 -23.00 -9.33 6.93
C TYR A 106 -23.18 -9.01 8.43
N LYS A 107 -23.63 -10.00 9.22
CA LYS A 107 -23.77 -9.86 10.69
C LYS A 107 -22.43 -9.69 11.40
N THR A 108 -21.40 -10.42 10.96
CA THR A 108 -20.06 -10.35 11.55
C THR A 108 -19.37 -9.03 11.20
N ASP A 109 -19.71 -8.42 10.06
CA ASP A 109 -19.18 -7.14 9.60
C ASP A 109 -19.77 -5.92 10.28
N LEU A 110 -21.07 -5.90 10.51
CA LEU A 110 -21.70 -4.83 11.27
C LEU A 110 -21.08 -4.71 12.68
N ALA A 111 -20.64 -5.82 13.28
CA ALA A 111 -19.96 -5.80 14.57
C ALA A 111 -18.52 -5.23 14.50
N ASN A 112 -17.86 -5.27 13.34
CA ASN A 112 -16.49 -4.77 13.16
C ASN A 112 -16.43 -3.36 12.54
N MET A 113 -17.45 -2.93 11.78
CA MET A 113 -17.53 -1.60 11.16
C MET A 113 -17.50 -0.43 12.16
N PHE A 114 -17.93 -0.64 13.41
CA PHE A 114 -17.94 0.40 14.44
C PHE A 114 -16.61 0.56 15.21
N LYS A 115 -15.60 -0.26 14.92
CA LYS A 115 -14.27 -0.08 15.50
C LYS A 115 -13.51 0.96 14.68
N ILE A 116 -13.31 2.15 15.23
CA ILE A 116 -12.49 3.21 14.62
C ILE A 116 -11.03 2.75 14.65
N PRO A 117 -10.38 2.45 13.49
CA PRO A 117 -9.01 1.97 13.50
C PRO A 117 -8.05 3.14 13.68
N MET A 118 -7.09 2.99 14.60
CA MET A 118 -5.98 3.92 14.74
C MET A 118 -4.93 3.69 13.65
N LEU A 119 -4.05 4.67 13.43
CA LEU A 119 -2.97 4.57 12.46
C LEU A 119 -2.04 3.40 12.83
N GLY A 120 -1.87 2.45 11.91
CA GLY A 120 -1.10 1.21 12.11
C GLY A 120 -1.96 -0.04 12.27
N ASP A 121 -3.26 0.09 12.56
CA ASP A 121 -4.17 -1.05 12.63
C ASP A 121 -4.56 -1.57 11.25
N THR A 122 -4.82 -2.88 11.16
CA THR A 122 -5.35 -3.52 9.96
C THR A 122 -6.88 -3.44 9.98
N ARG A 123 -7.46 -2.80 8.97
CA ARG A 123 -8.91 -2.72 8.74
C ARG A 123 -9.37 -3.89 7.87
N LEU A 124 -10.45 -4.56 8.25
CA LEU A 124 -11.11 -5.58 7.44
C LEU A 124 -12.41 -5.02 6.87
N ASP A 125 -12.59 -5.11 5.56
CA ASP A 125 -13.81 -4.73 4.84
C ASP A 125 -14.29 -5.91 4.00
N HIS A 126 -15.58 -6.22 4.05
CA HIS A 126 -16.15 -7.27 3.20
C HIS A 126 -16.97 -6.64 2.08
N GLN A 127 -16.82 -7.18 0.87
CA GLN A 127 -17.46 -6.73 -0.34
C GLN A 127 -18.00 -7.93 -1.11
N LEU A 128 -19.29 -8.24 -0.99
CA LEU A 128 -19.93 -9.37 -1.70
C LEU A 128 -19.06 -10.65 -1.68
N ASN A 129 -18.31 -10.92 -2.74
CA ASN A 129 -17.45 -12.09 -2.95
C ASN A 129 -15.97 -11.88 -2.54
N SER A 130 -15.60 -10.76 -1.96
CA SER A 130 -14.24 -10.39 -1.61
C SER A 130 -14.13 -9.85 -0.20
N ILE A 131 -12.99 -10.08 0.43
CA ILE A 131 -12.66 -9.61 1.78
C ILE A 131 -11.32 -8.89 1.67
N LEU A 132 -11.30 -7.63 2.08
CA LEU A 132 -10.18 -6.73 1.97
C LEU A 132 -9.57 -6.50 3.35
N ALA A 133 -8.25 -6.62 3.47
CA ALA A 133 -7.51 -6.16 4.64
C ALA A 133 -6.63 -4.98 4.23
N THR A 134 -6.82 -3.84 4.88
CA THR A 134 -6.08 -2.60 4.60
C THR A 134 -5.22 -2.22 5.79
N LYS A 135 -3.92 -1.99 5.56
CA LYS A 135 -2.99 -1.44 6.56
C LYS A 135 -2.35 -0.16 6.03
N LYS A 136 -2.22 0.83 6.92
CA LYS A 136 -1.59 2.13 6.62
C LYS A 136 -0.35 2.30 7.47
N VAL A 137 0.78 2.60 6.85
CA VAL A 137 2.07 2.78 7.52
C VAL A 137 2.71 4.06 7.01
N LEU A 138 3.29 4.84 7.93
CA LEU A 138 4.10 5.99 7.57
C LEU A 138 5.55 5.55 7.43
N ILE A 139 6.17 5.87 6.30
CA ILE A 139 7.55 5.54 5.99
C ILE A 139 8.36 6.80 5.71
N ASP A 140 9.68 6.66 5.85
CA ASP A 140 10.64 7.63 5.34
C ASP A 140 11.21 7.13 4.01
N ILE A 141 10.92 7.84 2.93
CA ILE A 141 11.30 7.49 1.56
C ILE A 141 12.81 7.34 1.45
N ASP A 142 13.58 8.19 2.14
CA ASP A 142 15.04 8.20 2.08
C ASP A 142 15.66 6.86 2.56
N THR A 143 14.92 6.08 3.34
CA THR A 143 15.33 4.73 3.80
C THR A 143 15.24 3.68 2.69
N TYR A 144 14.40 3.89 1.67
CA TYR A 144 14.06 2.90 0.64
C TYR A 144 14.51 3.29 -0.77
N ILE A 145 15.23 4.41 -0.91
CA ILE A 145 15.84 4.88 -2.17
C ILE A 145 17.37 4.77 -2.14
N LEU A 146 17.90 3.79 -1.41
CA LEU A 146 19.33 3.51 -1.36
C LEU A 146 19.84 3.00 -2.70
N LYS A 147 21.13 3.16 -2.98
CA LYS A 147 21.71 2.64 -4.22
C LYS A 147 21.98 1.14 -4.10
N GLY A 148 21.49 0.36 -5.08
CA GLY A 148 21.90 -1.03 -5.27
C GLY A 148 20.97 -2.08 -4.65
N GLU A 149 21.54 -3.23 -4.31
CA GLU A 149 20.83 -4.41 -3.79
C GLU A 149 20.23 -4.21 -2.39
N GLU A 150 20.86 -3.37 -1.56
CA GLU A 150 20.44 -3.13 -0.18
C GLU A 150 19.03 -2.54 -0.09
N SER A 151 18.72 -1.56 -0.95
CA SER A 151 17.40 -0.93 -1.04
C SER A 151 16.30 -1.93 -1.39
N ALA A 152 16.59 -2.78 -2.38
CA ALA A 152 15.65 -3.78 -2.84
C ALA A 152 15.39 -4.82 -1.75
N ASN A 153 16.42 -5.24 -1.00
CA ASN A 153 16.28 -6.20 0.09
C ASN A 153 15.48 -5.62 1.26
N LEU A 154 15.75 -4.38 1.67
CA LEU A 154 14.98 -3.69 2.71
C LEU A 154 13.51 -3.53 2.31
N THR A 155 13.26 -3.09 1.07
CA THR A 155 11.89 -2.92 0.54
C THR A 155 11.16 -4.26 0.46
N THR A 156 11.83 -5.32 0.01
CA THR A 156 11.28 -6.68 -0.01
C THR A 156 10.94 -7.18 1.39
N GLN A 157 11.83 -7.00 2.38
CA GLN A 157 11.57 -7.41 3.76
C GLN A 157 10.38 -6.66 4.35
N PHE A 158 10.32 -5.34 4.16
CA PHE A 158 9.21 -4.48 4.59
C PHE A 158 7.88 -4.95 4.00
N LEU A 159 7.81 -5.13 2.67
CA LEU A 159 6.58 -5.56 2.00
C LEU A 159 6.20 -6.99 2.37
N ASN A 160 7.16 -7.90 2.52
CA ASN A 160 6.88 -9.27 2.94
C ASN A 160 6.29 -9.32 4.36
N GLY A 161 6.80 -8.49 5.27
CA GLY A 161 6.23 -8.35 6.62
C GLY A 161 4.78 -7.89 6.59
N LEU A 162 4.49 -6.84 5.83
CA LEU A 162 3.12 -6.33 5.67
C LEU A 162 2.19 -7.37 5.02
N LEU A 163 2.63 -8.01 3.94
CA LEU A 163 1.85 -9.04 3.25
C LEU A 163 1.57 -10.24 4.15
N THR A 164 2.56 -10.66 4.94
CA THR A 164 2.40 -11.81 5.86
C THR A 164 1.36 -11.49 6.94
N GLU A 165 1.41 -10.28 7.52
CA GLU A 165 0.43 -9.85 8.50
C GLU A 165 -0.99 -9.78 7.92
N LEU A 166 -1.15 -9.14 6.75
CA LEU A 166 -2.44 -9.09 6.06
C LEU A 166 -2.94 -10.49 5.70
N ARG A 167 -2.05 -11.37 5.21
CA ARG A 167 -2.37 -12.76 4.89
C ARG A 167 -2.86 -13.51 6.13
N GLN A 168 -2.17 -13.39 7.27
CA GLN A 168 -2.59 -14.03 8.52
C GLN A 168 -3.96 -13.54 9.00
N LYS A 169 -4.26 -12.24 8.83
CA LYS A 169 -5.58 -11.68 9.15
C LYS A 169 -6.68 -12.15 8.20
N LEU A 170 -6.34 -12.38 6.94
CA LEU A 170 -7.27 -12.80 5.90
C LEU A 170 -7.46 -14.32 5.83
N GLN A 171 -6.50 -15.11 6.31
CA GLN A 171 -6.51 -16.57 6.24
C GLN A 171 -7.78 -17.22 6.81
N PRO A 172 -8.33 -16.81 7.98
CA PRO A 172 -9.57 -17.40 8.51
C PRO A 172 -10.78 -17.21 7.60
N TYR A 173 -10.73 -16.24 6.69
CA TYR A 173 -11.82 -15.87 5.83
C TYR A 173 -11.74 -16.49 4.43
N LYS A 174 -10.65 -17.19 4.10
CA LYS A 174 -10.52 -17.90 2.82
C LYS A 174 -11.42 -19.14 2.83
N LYS A 175 -12.44 -19.14 1.97
CA LYS A 175 -13.23 -20.35 1.66
C LYS A 175 -12.53 -21.14 0.56
N GLY A 176 -12.45 -22.46 0.75
CA GLY A 176 -11.84 -23.42 -0.17
C GLY A 176 -12.54 -23.47 -1.51
#